data_AF-A0A1X7VD32-F1
#
_entry.id   AF-A0A1X7VD32-F1
#
_cell.length_a   1.000
_cell.length_b   1.000
_cell.length_c   1.000
_cell.angle_alpha   90.00
_cell.angle_beta   90.00
_cell.angle_gamma   90.00
#
_symmetry.space_group_name_H-M   'P 1'
#
loop_
_entity.id
_entity.type
_entity.pdbx_description
1 polymer ?
#
loop_
_entity_poly.entity_id
_entity_poly.type
_entity_poly.pdbx_seq_one_letter_code
_entity_poly.pdbx_strand_id
1 'polypeptide(L)'
;MASTSKKEPESKVTPPVPAPHRRYSDPTDKDGANPEGGEAEELDQYEASLLKSGCAKEHYQLQECYYDHGNDWRKCQEQMKLFKDCMSKKKPK
;
A
#
# COMPACT_ATOMS: atom_id res chain seq x y z
N MET A 1 -6.33 -29.87 48.46
CA MET A 1 -5.84 -28.48 48.37
C MET A 1 -5.28 -28.29 46.97
N ALA A 2 -5.80 -27.29 46.23
CA ALA A 2 -5.32 -26.57 45.03
C ALA A 2 -4.02 -27.08 44.34
N SER A 3 -3.81 -27.05 43.03
CA SER A 3 -4.43 -26.35 41.91
C SER A 3 -3.70 -26.74 40.61
N THR A 4 -4.40 -26.60 39.49
CA THR A 4 -3.91 -26.16 38.16
C THR A 4 -2.84 -26.98 37.40
N SER A 5 -3.23 -27.48 36.22
CA SER A 5 -2.51 -27.40 34.93
C SER A 5 -3.05 -28.47 33.97
N LYS A 6 -3.31 -28.26 32.68
CA LYS A 6 -3.35 -27.08 31.81
C LYS A 6 -4.13 -27.59 30.59
N LYS A 7 -5.35 -27.10 30.37
CA LYS A 7 -6.13 -27.44 29.17
C LYS A 7 -5.56 -26.57 28.06
N GLU A 8 -4.72 -27.13 27.20
CA GLU A 8 -4.27 -26.43 26.01
C GLU A 8 -5.39 -26.38 24.98
N PRO A 9 -5.61 -25.22 24.34
CA PRO A 9 -6.74 -24.98 23.46
C PRO A 9 -6.54 -25.64 22.10
N GLU A 10 -7.67 -25.90 21.47
CA GLU A 10 -7.85 -26.50 20.17
C GLU A 10 -6.83 -26.00 19.14
N SER A 11 -6.07 -26.95 18.60
CA SER A 11 -5.16 -26.76 17.48
C SER A 11 -5.94 -26.18 16.30
N LYS A 12 -5.76 -24.88 16.08
CA LYS A 12 -6.27 -24.16 14.92
C LYS A 12 -5.79 -24.88 13.67
N VAL A 13 -6.70 -25.58 12.98
CA VAL A 13 -6.52 -25.96 11.58
C VAL A 13 -6.24 -24.66 10.82
N THR A 14 -4.97 -24.47 10.47
CA THR A 14 -4.55 -23.39 9.59
C THR A 14 -4.76 -23.92 8.17
N PRO A 15 -5.54 -23.24 7.30
CA PRO A 15 -5.65 -23.65 5.91
C PRO A 15 -4.26 -23.62 5.28
N PRO A 16 -3.91 -24.58 4.38
CA PRO A 16 -2.62 -24.53 3.71
C PRO A 16 -2.56 -23.22 2.91
N VAL A 17 -1.59 -22.37 3.24
CA VAL A 17 -1.24 -21.23 2.40
C VAL A 17 -0.91 -21.76 1.00
N PRO A 18 -1.47 -21.21 -0.10
CA PRO A 18 -1.00 -21.59 -1.42
C PRO A 18 0.47 -21.17 -1.52
N ALA A 19 1.30 -22.09 -2.02
CA ALA A 19 2.70 -21.83 -2.32
C ALA A 19 2.85 -20.54 -3.15
N PRO A 20 3.96 -19.78 -3.02
CA PRO A 20 4.16 -18.59 -3.84
C PRO A 20 4.13 -18.99 -5.32
N HIS A 21 3.16 -18.46 -6.05
CA HIS A 21 3.16 -18.54 -7.49
C HIS A 21 4.28 -17.62 -8.02
N ARG A 22 5.18 -18.24 -8.79
CA ARG A 22 6.26 -17.70 -9.64
C ARG A 22 7.66 -17.56 -9.03
N ARG A 23 8.59 -18.17 -9.78
CA ARG A 23 10.03 -18.06 -9.68
C ARG A 23 10.44 -16.61 -9.51
N TYR A 24 11.35 -16.37 -8.58
CA TYR A 24 12.25 -15.23 -8.63
C TYR A 24 12.83 -15.14 -10.05
N SER A 25 12.55 -14.05 -10.76
CA SER A 25 13.03 -13.83 -12.13
C SER A 25 14.56 -13.89 -12.15
N ASP A 26 15.09 -14.60 -13.14
CA ASP A 26 16.51 -14.66 -13.44
C ASP A 26 17.03 -13.25 -13.78
N PRO A 27 18.08 -12.73 -13.13
CA PRO A 27 18.53 -11.34 -13.27
C PRO A 27 19.18 -11.00 -14.64
N THR A 28 19.08 -11.86 -15.65
CA THR A 28 19.72 -11.65 -16.97
C THR A 28 18.77 -11.44 -18.15
N ASP A 29 17.45 -11.42 -17.96
CA ASP A 29 16.50 -11.07 -19.02
C ASP A 29 16.37 -9.54 -19.11
N LYS A 30 17.03 -8.97 -20.13
CA LYS A 30 17.48 -7.59 -20.19
C LYS A 30 16.88 -6.89 -21.42
N ASP A 31 15.55 -6.89 -21.53
CA ASP A 31 14.84 -6.14 -22.56
C ASP A 31 13.51 -5.58 -22.04
N GLY A 32 13.61 -4.45 -21.36
CA GLY A 32 12.43 -3.69 -20.92
C GLY A 32 12.76 -2.28 -20.46
N ALA A 33 13.79 -1.66 -21.04
CA ALA A 33 14.02 -0.23 -20.87
C ALA A 33 12.98 0.52 -21.70
N ASN A 34 12.02 1.17 -21.04
CA ASN A 34 11.20 2.20 -21.65
C ASN A 34 11.83 3.57 -21.32
N PRO A 35 12.46 4.27 -22.27
CA PRO A 35 13.05 5.58 -22.03
C PRO A 35 12.20 6.67 -22.69
N GLU A 36 11.59 7.56 -21.90
CA GLU A 36 11.19 8.93 -22.30
C GLU A 36 10.81 9.65 -20.99
N GLY A 37 11.43 10.75 -20.48
CA GLY A 37 12.44 11.67 -21.05
C GLY A 37 12.00 12.98 -21.80
N GLY A 38 11.36 13.98 -21.16
CA GLY A 38 10.87 15.20 -21.87
C GLY A 38 10.19 16.32 -21.06
N GLU A 39 10.93 17.04 -20.21
CA GLU A 39 10.69 18.41 -19.65
C GLU A 39 9.31 18.88 -19.08
N ALA A 40 8.25 18.07 -19.15
CA ALA A 40 7.11 18.02 -18.24
C ALA A 40 6.98 16.59 -17.65
N GLU A 41 8.08 15.83 -17.73
CA GLU A 41 8.12 14.37 -17.88
C GLU A 41 8.92 13.68 -16.76
N GLU A 42 9.07 14.35 -15.62
CA GLU A 42 9.62 13.70 -14.41
C GLU A 42 8.52 13.33 -13.40
N LEU A 43 7.29 13.84 -13.55
CA LEU A 43 6.18 13.36 -12.73
C LEU A 43 5.71 12.03 -13.27
N ASP A 44 5.76 11.00 -12.42
CA ASP A 44 5.24 9.70 -12.81
C ASP A 44 3.74 9.78 -13.14
N GLN A 45 3.23 8.78 -13.87
CA GLN A 45 1.81 8.72 -14.25
C GLN A 45 0.88 8.80 -13.03
N TYR A 46 1.33 8.34 -11.86
CA TYR A 46 0.57 8.33 -10.63
C TYR A 46 0.44 9.75 -10.03
N GLU A 47 1.54 10.48 -9.88
CA GLU A 47 1.57 11.87 -9.41
C GLU A 47 0.83 12.80 -10.37
N ALA A 48 0.98 12.61 -11.68
CA ALA A 48 0.22 13.38 -12.67
C ALA A 48 -1.30 13.16 -12.52
N SER A 49 -1.73 11.91 -12.31
CA SER A 49 -3.14 11.56 -12.08
C SER A 49 -3.67 12.16 -10.77
N LEU A 50 -2.82 12.15 -9.74
CA LEU A 50 -3.13 12.68 -8.44
C LEU A 50 -3.33 14.22 -8.48
N LEU A 51 -2.42 14.95 -9.13
CA LEU A 51 -2.55 16.40 -9.35
C LEU A 51 -3.81 16.72 -10.17
N LYS A 52 -4.05 15.97 -11.26
CA LYS A 52 -5.24 16.14 -12.10
C LYS A 52 -6.56 15.89 -11.36
N SER A 53 -6.57 14.96 -10.41
CA SER A 53 -7.75 14.68 -9.57
C SER A 53 -8.08 15.82 -8.60
N GLY A 54 -7.09 16.65 -8.24
CA GLY A 54 -7.19 17.66 -7.19
C GLY A 54 -7.14 17.09 -5.76
N CYS A 55 -6.86 15.79 -5.60
CA CYS A 55 -6.73 15.12 -4.31
C CYS A 55 -5.27 15.00 -3.82
N ALA A 56 -4.36 15.74 -4.46
CA ALA A 56 -2.93 15.73 -4.13
C ALA A 56 -2.66 16.20 -2.70
N LYS A 57 -3.43 17.16 -2.18
CA LYS A 57 -3.29 17.66 -0.81
C LYS A 57 -3.49 16.55 0.23
N GLU A 58 -4.53 15.74 0.07
CA GLU A 58 -4.84 14.63 0.97
C GLU A 58 -3.80 13.51 0.86
N HIS A 59 -3.24 13.31 -0.33
CA HIS A 59 -2.14 12.37 -0.52
C HIS A 59 -0.87 12.80 0.21
N TYR A 60 -0.43 14.05 0.06
CA TYR A 60 0.76 14.55 0.75
C TYR A 60 0.57 14.52 2.27
N GLN A 61 -0.61 14.88 2.79
CA GLN A 61 -0.91 14.75 4.23
C GLN A 61 -0.83 13.29 4.74
N LEU A 62 -1.23 12.32 3.91
CA LEU A 62 -1.10 10.91 4.25
C LEU A 62 0.39 10.47 4.26
N GLN A 63 1.18 10.96 3.30
CA GLN A 63 2.63 10.71 3.26
C GLN A 63 3.34 11.33 4.48
N GLU A 64 3.05 12.59 4.80
CA GLU A 64 3.59 13.27 5.99
C GLU A 64 3.31 12.47 7.26
N CYS A 65 2.04 12.09 7.47
CA CYS A 65 1.66 11.26 8.61
C CYS A 65 2.40 9.92 8.66
N TYR A 66 2.61 9.28 7.51
CA TYR A 66 3.35 8.02 7.42
C TYR A 66 4.82 8.21 7.86
N TYR A 67 5.48 9.28 7.41
CA TYR A 67 6.86 9.58 7.79
C TYR A 67 6.98 10.00 9.26
N ASP A 68 6.05 10.81 9.78
CA ASP A 68 6.02 11.24 11.19
C ASP A 68 5.84 10.06 12.16
N HIS A 69 5.12 9.01 11.72
CA HIS A 69 4.83 7.85 12.56
C HIS A 69 5.79 6.68 12.39
N GLY A 70 6.94 6.88 11.73
CA GLY A 70 7.94 5.85 11.51
C GLY A 70 7.43 4.75 10.58
N ASN A 71 6.78 5.16 9.50
CA ASN A 71 6.26 4.29 8.45
C ASN A 71 5.08 3.41 8.90
N ASP A 72 4.32 3.82 9.92
CA ASP A 72 3.15 3.09 10.43
C ASP A 72 1.83 3.73 9.97
N TRP A 73 1.29 3.26 8.84
CA TRP A 73 0.03 3.72 8.27
C TRP A 73 -1.18 3.50 9.19
N ARG A 74 -1.11 2.60 10.18
CA ARG A 74 -2.22 2.33 11.12
C ARG A 74 -2.53 3.53 12.00
N LYS A 75 -1.57 4.44 12.19
CA LYS A 75 -1.77 5.71 12.91
C LYS A 75 -2.38 6.81 12.02
N CYS A 76 -2.39 6.60 10.70
CA CYS A 76 -2.85 7.57 9.70
C CYS A 76 -4.24 7.25 9.12
N GLN A 77 -5.11 6.59 9.90
CA GLN A 77 -6.44 6.18 9.44
C GLN A 77 -7.30 7.35 8.98
N GLU A 78 -7.19 8.50 9.63
CA GLU A 78 -7.94 9.70 9.24
C GLU A 78 -7.48 10.22 7.87
N GLN A 79 -6.17 10.27 7.64
CA GLN A 79 -5.63 10.84 6.40
C GLN A 79 -5.93 9.90 5.23
N MET A 80 -5.96 8.58 5.49
CA MET A 80 -6.44 7.59 4.53
C MET A 80 -7.93 7.79 4.18
N LYS A 81 -8.79 8.09 5.15
CA LYS A 81 -10.23 8.35 4.89
C LYS A 81 -10.40 9.61 4.05
N LEU A 82 -9.73 10.71 4.41
CA LEU A 82 -9.78 11.97 3.66
C LEU A 82 -9.37 11.78 2.19
N PHE A 83 -8.26 11.06 1.96
CA PHE A 83 -7.79 10.76 0.61
C PHE A 83 -8.81 9.91 -0.17
N LYS A 84 -9.36 8.87 0.47
CA LYS A 84 -10.36 7.99 -0.14
C LYS A 84 -11.66 8.73 -0.48
N ASP A 85 -12.12 9.60 0.41
CA ASP A 85 -13.33 10.39 0.21
C ASP A 85 -13.15 11.40 -0.93
N CYS A 86 -11.98 12.04 -1.02
CA CYS A 86 -11.65 12.93 -2.13
C CYS A 86 -11.69 12.16 -3.46
N MET A 87 -11.00 11.02 -3.55
CA MET A 87 -10.96 10.21 -4.76
C MET A 87 -12.33 9.65 -5.15
N SER A 88 -13.16 9.30 -4.16
CA SER A 88 -14.52 8.78 -4.38
C SER A 88 -15.46 9.82 -5.01
N LYS A 89 -15.28 11.10 -4.68
CA LYS A 89 -16.01 12.21 -5.31
C LYS A 89 -15.62 12.47 -6.77
N LYS A 90 -14.42 12.03 -7.18
CA LYS A 90 -13.85 12.28 -8.52
C LYS A 90 -14.08 11.14 -9.51
N LYS A 91 -14.56 9.98 -9.06
CA LYS A 91 -14.91 8.88 -9.98
C LYS A 91 -16.12 9.31 -10.81
N PRO A 92 -16.00 9.37 -12.15
CA PRO A 92 -17.19 9.50 -12.99
C PRO A 92 -18.07 8.27 -12.74
N LYS A 93 -19.38 8.50 -12.57
CA LYS A 93 -20.37 7.47 -12.30
C LYS A 93 -20.59 6.58 -13.53
#